data_AF-A0A438MZX4-F1
#
_entry.id   AF-A0A438MZX4-F1
#
_cell.length_a   1.000
_cell.length_b   1.000
_cell.length_c   1.000
_cell.angle_alpha   90.00
_cell.angle_beta   90.00
_cell.angle_gamma   90.00
#
_symmetry.space_group_name_H-M   'P 1'
#
loop_
_entity.id
_entity.type
_entity.pdbx_description
1 polymer ?
#
loop_
_entity_poly.entity_id
_entity_poly.type
_entity_poly.pdbx_seq_one_letter_code
_entity_poly.pdbx_strand_id
1 'polypeptide(L)'
;MKDNLVTIPTPAYARTGLRFDLTDVLPDLQSMSFAVGEDFDRARFYPSTILDVSPADALVHSLQHAVALIHEPSGTRGSFAVSGIVRMLAKAKLSADLGPVVCVSDTKHALDQLLERLSGYKLRVVRVGSRSRSEILDAWNLKRLVHDKELSKTDLTERVLFDRMIMQDLQSIGFLVQQIRGQSDSSSDTIDVDSIQDSIAARLLERDISASSRFFE
;
A
#
# COMPACT_ATOMS: atom_id res chain seq x y z
N MET A 1 -12.15 36.45 -11.53
CA MET A 1 -12.51 35.42 -10.54
C MET A 1 -11.43 35.47 -9.46
N LYS A 2 -11.80 35.62 -8.19
CA LYS A 2 -10.82 35.49 -7.11
C LYS A 2 -10.58 34.01 -6.90
N ASP A 3 -9.36 33.56 -7.16
CA ASP A 3 -8.96 32.18 -6.93
C ASP A 3 -9.06 31.91 -5.43
N ASN A 4 -10.09 31.17 -5.02
CA ASN A 4 -10.15 30.57 -3.69
C ASN A 4 -9.09 29.46 -3.64
N LEU A 5 -7.83 29.86 -3.42
CA LEU A 5 -6.73 28.93 -3.22
C LEU A 5 -6.95 28.19 -1.90
N VAL A 6 -7.43 26.96 -1.99
CA VAL A 6 -7.55 26.05 -0.84
C VAL A 6 -6.14 25.63 -0.45
N THR A 7 -5.66 26.07 0.72
CA THR A 7 -4.39 25.61 1.27
C THR A 7 -4.59 24.23 1.91
N ILE A 8 -4.00 23.20 1.31
CA ILE A 8 -4.02 21.84 1.86
C ILE A 8 -2.87 21.72 2.88
N PRO A 9 -3.11 21.22 4.11
CA PRO A 9 -2.06 21.10 5.10
C PRO A 9 -1.12 19.93 4.79
N THR A 10 0.05 19.94 5.43
CA THR A 10 0.97 18.78 5.48
C THR A 10 0.30 17.54 6.09
N PRO A 11 0.55 16.33 5.53
CA PRO A 11 0.06 15.08 6.10
C PRO A 11 0.47 14.92 7.56
N ALA A 12 -0.43 14.38 8.39
CA ALA A 12 -0.18 14.21 9.82
C ALA A 12 1.11 13.39 10.10
N TYR A 13 1.34 12.34 9.32
CA TYR A 13 2.51 11.47 9.43
C TYR A 13 3.84 12.16 9.07
N ALA A 14 3.79 13.33 8.42
CA ALA A 14 4.97 14.03 7.96
C ALA A 14 5.37 15.21 8.87
N ARG A 15 4.57 15.51 9.91
CA ARG A 15 4.77 16.67 10.80
C ARG A 15 5.98 16.55 11.73
N THR A 16 6.60 15.37 11.81
CA THR A 16 7.76 15.08 12.68
C THR A 16 9.11 15.19 11.96
N GLY A 17 9.17 15.90 10.82
CA GLY A 17 10.40 16.03 10.04
C GLY A 17 10.70 14.82 9.16
N LEU A 18 9.65 14.10 8.73
CA LEU A 18 9.77 12.96 7.82
C LEU A 18 10.45 13.38 6.52
N ARG A 19 11.48 12.62 6.12
CA ARG A 19 12.17 12.77 4.85
C ARG A 19 11.77 11.67 3.88
N PHE A 20 11.40 12.07 2.66
CA PHE A 20 11.14 11.12 1.58
C PHE A 20 12.37 10.95 0.70
N ASP A 21 12.73 9.71 0.43
CA ASP A 21 13.81 9.33 -0.49
C ASP A 21 13.26 9.23 -1.93
N LEU A 22 13.77 10.08 -2.81
CA LEU A 22 13.39 10.17 -4.23
C LEU A 22 14.29 9.34 -5.15
N THR A 23 15.26 8.58 -4.60
CA THR A 23 16.24 7.82 -5.40
C THR A 23 15.58 6.91 -6.44
N ASP A 24 14.41 6.33 -6.15
CA ASP A 24 13.70 5.43 -7.08
C ASP A 24 13.10 6.11 -8.32
N VAL A 25 13.09 7.44 -8.38
CA VAL A 25 12.62 8.21 -9.55
C VAL A 25 13.75 9.03 -10.18
N LEU A 26 14.99 8.74 -9.79
CA LEU A 26 16.20 9.30 -10.36
C LEU A 26 17.00 8.19 -11.09
N PRO A 27 17.78 8.52 -12.13
CA PRO A 27 18.71 7.60 -12.78
C PRO A 27 19.87 7.25 -11.85
N ASP A 28 20.53 6.13 -12.13
CA ASP A 28 21.48 5.45 -11.25
C ASP A 28 22.53 6.38 -10.61
N LEU A 29 22.80 6.14 -9.32
CA LEU A 29 23.76 6.84 -8.44
C LEU A 29 23.37 8.25 -7.99
N GLN A 30 22.22 8.79 -8.41
CA GLN A 30 21.71 10.04 -7.86
C GLN A 30 20.81 9.78 -6.66
N SER A 31 21.14 10.35 -5.50
CA SER A 31 20.27 10.37 -4.33
C SER A 31 19.76 11.77 -4.06
N MET A 32 18.47 11.84 -3.76
CA MET A 32 17.80 13.06 -3.32
C MET A 32 16.77 12.68 -2.27
N SER A 33 16.71 13.47 -1.20
CA SER A 33 15.61 13.40 -0.24
C SER A 33 15.20 14.80 0.14
N PHE A 34 13.94 14.95 0.55
CA PHE A 34 13.42 16.23 1.06
C PHE A 34 12.57 15.98 2.29
N ALA A 35 12.57 16.91 3.26
CA ALA A 35 11.60 16.87 4.34
C ALA A 35 10.31 17.57 3.93
N VAL A 36 9.18 17.06 4.39
CA VAL A 36 7.91 17.74 4.16
C VAL A 36 7.87 19.06 4.93
N GLY A 37 7.53 20.14 4.23
CA GLY A 37 7.56 21.51 4.77
C GLY A 37 8.85 22.28 4.48
N GLU A 38 9.89 21.63 3.94
CA GLU A 38 11.05 22.33 3.38
C GLU A 38 10.77 22.78 1.93
N ASP A 39 11.47 23.83 1.51
CA ASP A 39 11.50 24.24 0.10
C ASP A 39 12.10 23.12 -0.75
N PHE A 40 11.31 22.64 -1.71
CA PHE A 40 11.74 21.58 -2.60
C PHE A 40 12.60 22.14 -3.74
N ASP A 41 13.82 21.62 -3.89
CA ASP A 41 14.77 22.00 -4.96
C ASP A 41 14.34 21.44 -6.33
N ARG A 42 13.32 22.10 -6.89
CA ARG A 42 12.76 21.80 -8.22
C ARG A 42 13.80 21.92 -9.33
N ALA A 43 14.72 22.87 -9.21
CA ALA A 43 15.76 23.13 -10.21
C ALA A 43 16.72 21.96 -10.35
N ARG A 44 17.04 21.29 -9.24
CA ARG A 44 17.84 20.07 -9.24
C ARG A 44 17.03 18.83 -9.59
N PHE A 45 15.76 18.74 -9.17
CA PHE A 45 14.96 17.52 -9.34
C PHE A 45 14.48 17.28 -10.77
N TYR A 46 13.83 18.26 -11.40
CA TYR A 46 13.19 18.06 -12.69
C TYR A 46 14.12 17.64 -13.84
N PRO A 47 15.34 18.19 -14.00
CA PRO A 47 16.25 17.73 -15.06
C PRO A 47 16.85 16.35 -14.77
N SER A 48 16.82 15.90 -13.52
CA SER A 48 17.41 14.63 -13.09
C SER A 48 16.41 13.49 -13.04
N THR A 49 15.11 13.73 -12.89
CA THR A 49 14.14 12.64 -12.71
C THR A 49 13.86 11.87 -14.01
N ILE A 50 13.56 10.59 -13.87
CA ILE A 50 13.07 9.75 -14.99
C ILE A 50 11.62 10.07 -15.38
N LEU A 51 10.92 10.92 -14.61
CA LEU A 51 9.54 11.33 -14.82
C LEU A 51 9.46 12.60 -15.65
N ASP A 52 8.38 12.75 -16.41
CA ASP A 52 8.07 14.04 -17.04
C ASP A 52 7.68 15.07 -15.96
N VAL A 53 7.82 16.37 -16.26
CA VAL A 53 7.65 17.46 -15.29
C VAL A 53 6.30 17.40 -14.56
N SER A 54 5.21 17.14 -15.27
CA SER A 54 3.87 17.10 -14.67
C SER A 54 3.69 15.92 -13.68
N PRO A 55 3.97 14.66 -14.05
CA PRO A 55 4.00 13.54 -13.09
C PRO A 55 5.00 13.73 -11.93
N ALA A 56 6.16 14.34 -12.19
CA ALA A 56 7.16 14.65 -11.18
C ALA A 56 6.64 15.64 -10.13
N ASP A 57 5.96 16.70 -10.59
CA ASP A 57 5.34 17.70 -9.73
C ASP A 57 4.17 17.10 -8.93
N ALA A 58 3.33 16.28 -9.57
CA ALA A 58 2.25 15.57 -8.90
C ALA A 58 2.76 14.63 -7.79
N LEU A 59 3.88 13.94 -8.02
CA LEU A 59 4.52 13.09 -7.01
C LEU A 59 4.97 13.92 -5.80
N VAL A 60 5.71 15.00 -6.02
CA VAL A 60 6.22 15.85 -4.93
C VAL A 60 5.05 16.49 -4.18
N HIS A 61 4.08 17.03 -4.91
CA HIS A 61 2.87 17.62 -4.34
C HIS A 61 2.12 16.61 -3.46
N SER A 62 1.99 15.35 -3.89
CA SER A 62 1.28 14.32 -3.12
C SER A 62 1.96 13.92 -1.82
N LEU A 63 3.30 14.03 -1.76
CA LEU A 63 4.05 13.76 -0.54
C LEU A 63 4.00 14.94 0.45
N GLN A 64 3.80 16.16 -0.05
CA GLN A 64 3.77 17.38 0.75
C GLN A 64 2.40 17.70 1.35
N HIS A 65 1.31 17.18 0.79
CA HIS A 65 -0.06 17.56 1.12
C HIS A 65 -0.88 16.36 1.60
N ALA A 66 -1.71 16.58 2.62
CA ALA A 66 -2.57 15.55 3.21
C ALA A 66 -3.57 14.95 2.21
N VAL A 67 -3.89 15.70 1.16
CA VAL A 67 -4.73 15.27 0.04
C VAL A 67 -4.10 15.81 -1.24
N ALA A 68 -4.03 14.99 -2.27
CA ALA A 68 -3.62 15.40 -3.60
C ALA A 68 -4.50 14.76 -4.66
N LEU A 69 -4.90 15.57 -5.64
CA LEU A 69 -5.65 15.11 -6.80
C LEU A 69 -4.72 15.11 -8.01
N ILE A 70 -4.33 13.92 -8.43
CA ILE A 70 -3.40 13.72 -9.54
C ILE A 70 -4.23 13.50 -10.81
N HIS A 71 -4.18 14.47 -11.73
CA HIS A 71 -4.78 14.33 -13.05
C HIS A 71 -3.69 13.96 -14.06
N GLU A 72 -3.80 12.76 -14.63
CA GLU A 72 -2.91 12.27 -15.67
C GLU A 72 -3.64 12.29 -17.02
N PRO A 73 -3.12 12.97 -18.06
CA PRO A 73 -3.65 12.86 -19.41
C PRO A 73 -3.53 11.41 -19.90
N SER A 74 -4.59 10.89 -20.53
CA SER A 74 -4.62 9.51 -21.03
C SER A 74 -3.47 9.24 -22.00
N GLY A 75 -2.66 8.21 -21.70
CA GLY A 75 -1.51 7.80 -22.53
C GLY A 75 -0.13 8.08 -21.93
N THR A 76 -0.07 8.75 -20.77
CA THR A 76 1.19 9.15 -20.12
C THR A 76 1.66 8.13 -19.07
N ARG A 77 2.94 8.20 -18.70
CA ARG A 77 3.65 7.37 -17.68
C ARG A 77 3.11 7.54 -16.25
N GLY A 78 1.86 7.96 -16.04
CA GLY A 78 1.32 8.36 -14.74
C GLY A 78 1.29 7.33 -13.63
N SER A 79 1.14 6.08 -14.01
CA SER A 79 1.28 4.96 -13.08
C SER A 79 2.69 4.85 -12.49
N PHE A 80 3.72 5.49 -13.08
CA PHE A 80 5.04 5.62 -12.46
C PHE A 80 5.05 6.62 -11.30
N ALA A 81 4.34 7.75 -11.40
CA ALA A 81 4.26 8.71 -10.30
C ALA A 81 3.51 8.08 -9.12
N VAL A 82 2.35 7.46 -9.37
CA VAL A 82 1.57 6.77 -8.32
C VAL A 82 2.37 5.63 -7.68
N SER A 83 3.02 4.77 -8.48
CA SER A 83 3.87 3.71 -7.90
C SER A 83 5.05 4.30 -7.12
N GLY A 84 5.64 5.41 -7.58
CA GLY A 84 6.68 6.15 -6.84
C GLY A 84 6.20 6.61 -5.47
N ILE A 85 5.02 7.24 -5.39
CA ILE A 85 4.40 7.67 -4.13
C ILE A 85 4.22 6.47 -3.19
N VAL A 86 3.64 5.37 -3.67
CA VAL A 86 3.43 4.16 -2.87
C VAL A 86 4.75 3.60 -2.34
N ARG A 87 5.80 3.54 -3.17
CA ARG A 87 7.14 3.08 -2.74
C ARG A 87 7.71 3.96 -1.65
N MET A 88 7.62 5.28 -1.80
CA MET A 88 8.16 6.25 -0.84
C MET A 88 7.43 6.18 0.50
N LEU A 89 6.10 6.08 0.49
CA LEU A 89 5.31 5.86 1.70
C LEU A 89 5.63 4.52 2.36
N ALA A 90 5.78 3.45 1.59
CA ALA A 90 6.12 2.14 2.11
C ALA A 90 7.53 2.09 2.73
N LYS A 91 8.51 2.78 2.15
CA LYS A 91 9.86 2.95 2.73
C LYS A 91 9.85 3.81 3.99
N ALA A 92 9.00 4.82 4.03
CA ALA A 92 8.82 5.70 5.20
C ALA A 92 8.10 5.00 6.37
N LYS A 93 7.55 3.78 6.18
CA LYS A 93 6.64 3.15 7.13
C LYS A 93 7.17 3.09 8.57
N LEU A 94 8.43 2.68 8.75
CA LEU A 94 9.05 2.58 10.07
C LEU A 94 9.37 3.95 10.68
N SER A 95 9.95 4.85 9.88
CA SER A 95 10.40 6.17 10.34
C SER A 95 9.24 7.11 10.69
N ALA A 96 8.07 6.90 10.09
CA ALA A 96 6.90 7.74 10.25
C ALA A 96 5.75 7.07 11.03
N ASP A 97 6.00 5.88 11.62
CA ASP A 97 4.99 5.07 12.31
C ASP A 97 3.70 4.91 11.48
N LEU A 98 3.86 4.64 10.19
CA LEU A 98 2.72 4.50 9.27
C LEU A 98 2.10 3.12 9.41
N GLY A 99 0.78 3.10 9.34
CA GLY A 99 0.01 1.90 9.05
C GLY A 99 0.28 1.34 7.64
N PRO A 100 -0.46 0.30 7.21
CA PRO A 100 -0.40 -0.19 5.84
C PRO A 100 -0.80 0.91 4.83
N VAL A 101 -0.09 0.99 3.70
CA VAL A 101 -0.49 1.83 2.56
C VAL A 101 -1.60 1.09 1.80
N VAL A 102 -2.80 1.67 1.77
CA VAL A 102 -3.96 1.06 1.13
C VAL A 102 -4.15 1.67 -0.26
N CYS A 103 -4.04 0.84 -1.30
CA CYS A 103 -4.32 1.22 -2.69
C CYS A 103 -5.71 0.72 -3.09
N VAL A 104 -6.59 1.63 -3.51
CA VAL A 104 -7.96 1.32 -3.97
C VAL A 104 -8.14 1.78 -5.41
N SER A 105 -8.92 1.03 -6.19
CA SER A 105 -9.22 1.33 -7.59
C SER A 105 -10.59 0.76 -7.94
N ASP A 106 -11.34 1.49 -8.77
CA ASP A 106 -12.68 1.08 -9.25
C ASP A 106 -12.63 -0.16 -10.14
N THR A 107 -11.49 -0.42 -10.78
CA THR A 107 -11.31 -1.60 -11.63
C THR A 107 -10.20 -2.50 -11.12
N LYS A 108 -10.43 -3.81 -11.23
CA LYS A 108 -9.42 -4.85 -10.98
C LYS A 108 -8.19 -4.62 -11.86
N HIS A 109 -8.40 -4.29 -13.14
CA HIS A 109 -7.31 -4.11 -14.09
C HIS A 109 -6.35 -2.96 -13.74
N ALA A 110 -6.87 -1.79 -13.32
CA ALA A 110 -6.01 -0.68 -12.92
C ALA A 110 -5.23 -0.99 -11.63
N LEU A 111 -5.82 -1.75 -10.70
CA LEU A 111 -5.10 -2.26 -9.53
C LEU A 111 -3.97 -3.22 -9.95
N ASP A 112 -4.23 -4.15 -10.88
CA ASP A 112 -3.22 -5.07 -11.39
C ASP A 112 -2.03 -4.32 -11.98
N GLN A 113 -2.29 -3.34 -12.85
CA GLN A 113 -1.23 -2.55 -13.48
C GLN A 113 -0.38 -1.77 -12.46
N LEU A 114 -1.00 -1.25 -11.40
CA LEU A 114 -0.26 -0.58 -10.33
C LEU A 114 0.62 -1.58 -9.57
N LEU A 115 0.07 -2.73 -9.19
CA LEU A 115 0.79 -3.74 -8.42
C LEU A 115 1.92 -4.39 -9.23
N GLU A 116 1.73 -4.64 -10.51
CA GLU A 116 2.80 -5.16 -11.40
C GLU A 116 4.01 -4.23 -11.42
N ARG A 117 3.79 -2.92 -11.42
CA ARG A 117 4.87 -1.92 -11.35
C ARG A 117 5.61 -1.92 -10.02
N LEU A 118 4.99 -2.45 -8.95
CA LEU A 118 5.63 -2.61 -7.66
C LEU A 118 6.40 -3.94 -7.54
N SER A 119 6.22 -4.89 -8.47
CA SER A 119 6.76 -6.25 -8.35
C SER A 119 8.28 -6.35 -8.37
N GLY A 120 8.97 -5.38 -9.00
CA GLY A 120 10.43 -5.29 -9.00
C GLY A 120 11.04 -4.75 -7.71
N TYR A 121 10.23 -4.32 -6.75
CA TYR A 121 10.69 -3.69 -5.52
C TYR A 121 10.52 -4.62 -4.32
N LYS A 122 11.43 -4.51 -3.34
CA LYS A 122 11.38 -5.29 -2.09
C LYS A 122 10.31 -4.76 -1.13
N LEU A 123 9.05 -4.84 -1.54
CA LEU A 123 7.88 -4.43 -0.76
C LEU A 123 7.07 -5.67 -0.33
N ARG A 124 6.50 -5.61 0.88
CA ARG A 124 5.49 -6.58 1.32
C ARG A 124 4.13 -6.11 0.83
N VAL A 125 3.59 -6.80 -0.17
CA VAL A 125 2.32 -6.45 -0.82
C VAL A 125 1.31 -7.57 -0.59
N VAL A 126 0.11 -7.20 -0.17
CA VAL A 126 -1.04 -8.09 -0.07
C VAL A 126 -2.13 -7.58 -0.99
N ARG A 127 -2.52 -8.40 -1.96
CA ARG A 127 -3.63 -8.12 -2.86
C ARG A 127 -4.90 -8.77 -2.32
N VAL A 128 -5.93 -7.95 -2.11
CA VAL A 128 -7.26 -8.41 -1.67
C VAL A 128 -8.24 -8.32 -2.84
N GLY A 129 -9.01 -9.40 -3.07
CA GLY A 129 -9.98 -9.48 -4.17
C GLY A 129 -10.02 -10.84 -4.86
N SER A 130 -10.93 -10.98 -5.83
CA SER A 130 -11.02 -12.16 -6.70
C SER A 130 -9.75 -12.35 -7.55
N ARG A 131 -9.64 -13.50 -8.24
CA ARG A 131 -8.46 -13.86 -9.04
C ARG A 131 -8.00 -12.71 -9.96
N SER A 132 -6.70 -12.45 -9.93
CA SER A 132 -5.98 -11.64 -10.91
C SER A 132 -5.75 -12.48 -12.18
N ARG A 133 -5.60 -11.83 -13.34
CA ARG A 133 -5.09 -12.52 -14.54
C ARG A 133 -3.56 -12.52 -14.61
N SER A 134 -2.92 -11.70 -13.78
CA SER A 134 -1.47 -11.60 -13.68
C SER A 134 -0.90 -12.70 -12.79
N GLU A 135 -0.06 -13.57 -13.37
CA GLU A 135 0.60 -14.67 -12.68
C GLU A 135 1.51 -14.18 -11.55
N ILE A 136 2.18 -13.04 -11.77
CA ILE A 136 3.06 -12.40 -10.78
C ILE A 136 2.25 -11.99 -9.54
N LEU A 137 1.04 -11.48 -9.74
CA LEU A 137 0.19 -11.00 -8.66
C LEU A 137 -0.57 -12.11 -7.93
N ASP A 138 -0.63 -13.32 -8.50
CA ASP A 138 -1.28 -14.45 -7.83
C ASP A 138 -0.52 -14.81 -6.54
N ALA A 139 0.81 -14.73 -6.56
CA ALA A 139 1.65 -14.90 -5.38
C ALA A 139 1.40 -13.85 -4.28
N TRP A 140 0.80 -12.71 -4.62
CA TRP A 140 0.43 -11.67 -3.65
C TRP A 140 -1.03 -11.76 -3.20
N ASN A 141 -1.82 -12.66 -3.80
CA ASN A 141 -3.22 -12.80 -3.45
C ASN A 141 -3.35 -13.33 -2.01
N LEU A 142 -4.15 -12.65 -1.20
CA LEU A 142 -4.35 -13.02 0.21
C LEU A 142 -4.78 -14.49 0.37
N LYS A 143 -5.70 -14.99 -0.47
CA LYS A 143 -6.17 -16.39 -0.38
C LYS A 143 -5.04 -17.38 -0.62
N ARG A 144 -4.16 -17.09 -1.58
CA ARG A 144 -2.99 -17.92 -1.89
C ARG A 144 -1.93 -17.81 -0.81
N LEU A 145 -1.63 -16.61 -0.31
CA LEU A 145 -0.67 -16.40 0.78
C LEU A 145 -1.04 -17.16 2.05
N VAL A 146 -2.33 -17.16 2.42
CA VAL A 146 -2.84 -17.93 3.55
C VAL A 146 -2.67 -19.43 3.28
N HIS A 147 -3.06 -19.92 2.10
CA HIS A 147 -2.98 -21.34 1.75
C HIS A 147 -1.53 -21.87 1.63
N ASP A 148 -0.62 -21.14 0.98
CA ASP A 148 0.78 -21.58 0.77
C ASP A 148 1.55 -21.65 2.09
N LYS A 149 1.23 -20.78 3.06
CA LYS A 149 1.76 -20.87 4.42
C LYS A 149 1.19 -22.02 5.23
N GLU A 150 -0.02 -22.50 4.92
CA GLU A 150 -0.56 -23.70 5.56
C GLU A 150 0.30 -24.94 5.29
N LEU A 151 0.97 -24.97 4.14
CA LEU A 151 1.79 -26.08 3.64
C LEU A 151 3.26 -26.02 4.08
N SER A 152 3.78 -24.87 4.55
CA SER A 152 5.18 -24.72 4.94
C SER A 152 5.44 -25.16 6.40
N LYS A 153 6.37 -26.11 6.57
CA LYS A 153 6.85 -26.64 7.87
C LYS A 153 7.85 -25.69 8.55
N THR A 154 7.44 -24.47 8.86
CA THR A 154 8.27 -23.51 9.63
C THR A 154 7.91 -23.51 11.11
N ASP A 155 8.85 -23.10 11.96
CA ASP A 155 8.76 -23.09 13.42
C ASP A 155 7.43 -22.46 13.88
N LEU A 156 6.69 -23.20 14.72
CA LEU A 156 5.32 -22.88 15.13
C LEU A 156 5.22 -21.45 15.71
N THR A 157 6.27 -21.01 16.39
CA THR A 157 6.35 -19.69 17.03
C THR A 157 6.39 -18.55 16.00
N GLU A 158 7.24 -18.67 14.97
CA GLU A 158 7.31 -17.67 13.90
C GLU A 158 6.01 -17.63 13.09
N ARG A 159 5.35 -18.78 12.93
CA ARG A 159 4.08 -18.89 12.24
C ARG A 159 2.95 -18.19 13.00
N VAL A 160 2.84 -18.42 14.31
CA VAL A 160 1.84 -17.76 15.17
C VAL A 160 2.03 -16.24 15.20
N LEU A 161 3.28 -15.76 15.29
CA LEU A 161 3.58 -14.33 15.27
C LEU A 161 3.23 -13.68 13.92
N PHE A 162 3.55 -14.35 12.83
CA PHE A 162 3.21 -13.88 11.48
C PHE A 162 1.69 -13.87 11.25
N ASP A 163 0.98 -14.92 11.66
CA ASP A 163 -0.47 -15.00 11.54
C ASP A 163 -1.13 -13.88 12.34
N ARG A 164 -0.66 -13.58 13.57
CA ARG A 164 -1.11 -12.40 14.32
C ARG A 164 -0.86 -11.09 13.59
N MET A 165 0.31 -10.92 12.99
CA MET A 165 0.65 -9.69 12.28
C MET A 165 -0.22 -9.50 11.04
N ILE A 166 -0.45 -10.56 10.26
CA ILE A 166 -1.40 -10.52 9.15
C ILE A 166 -2.81 -10.21 9.65
N MET A 167 -3.25 -10.83 10.74
CA MET A 167 -4.59 -10.58 11.30
C MET A 167 -4.75 -9.13 11.74
N GLN A 168 -3.75 -8.55 12.39
CA GLN A 168 -3.76 -7.14 12.78
C GLN A 168 -3.79 -6.22 11.54
N ASP A 169 -3.00 -6.51 10.52
CA ASP A 169 -3.01 -5.77 9.26
C ASP A 169 -4.37 -5.91 8.55
N LEU A 170 -4.98 -7.10 8.52
CA LEU A 170 -6.29 -7.35 7.94
C LEU A 170 -7.42 -6.64 8.69
N GLN A 171 -7.38 -6.62 10.02
CA GLN A 171 -8.32 -5.87 10.85
C GLN A 171 -8.21 -4.35 10.58
N SER A 172 -6.98 -3.84 10.51
CA SER A 172 -6.72 -2.44 10.18
C SER A 172 -7.23 -2.09 8.78
N ILE A 173 -6.97 -2.95 7.79
CA ILE A 173 -7.47 -2.79 6.42
C ILE A 173 -9.00 -2.84 6.40
N GLY A 174 -9.63 -3.77 7.11
CA GLY A 174 -11.08 -3.89 7.20
C GLY A 174 -11.73 -2.62 7.76
N PHE A 175 -11.18 -2.10 8.86
CA PHE A 175 -11.64 -0.85 9.46
C PHE A 175 -11.52 0.33 8.50
N LEU A 176 -10.37 0.48 7.83
CA LEU A 176 -10.16 1.55 6.85
C LEU A 176 -11.11 1.44 5.66
N VAL A 177 -11.31 0.24 5.13
CA VAL A 177 -12.27 -0.02 4.03
C VAL A 177 -13.69 0.32 4.48
N GLN A 178 -14.08 -0.02 5.70
CA GLN A 178 -15.39 0.32 6.25
C GLN A 178 -15.56 1.84 6.42
N GLN A 179 -14.53 2.55 6.88
CA GLN A 179 -14.55 4.01 6.97
C GLN A 179 -14.70 4.68 5.59
N ILE A 180 -14.05 4.15 4.56
CA ILE A 180 -14.20 4.62 3.18
C ILE A 180 -15.61 4.31 2.65
N ARG A 181 -16.13 3.11 2.94
CA ARG A 181 -17.47 2.67 2.49
C ARG A 181 -18.62 3.37 3.21
N GLY A 182 -18.43 3.82 4.45
CA GLY A 182 -19.43 4.58 5.22
C GLY A 182 -19.85 5.92 4.58
N GLN A 183 -19.29 6.27 3.40
CA GLN A 183 -19.66 7.43 2.60
C GLN A 183 -20.24 7.10 1.20
N SER A 184 -20.28 5.83 0.78
CA SER A 184 -20.71 5.45 -0.57
C SER A 184 -21.54 4.17 -0.58
N ASP A 185 -22.83 4.29 -0.92
CA ASP A 185 -23.77 3.18 -1.02
C ASP A 185 -23.55 2.27 -2.25
N SER A 186 -23.81 0.98 -2.02
CA SER A 186 -24.23 -0.07 -2.97
C SER A 186 -23.48 -0.25 -4.30
N SER A 187 -22.52 -1.17 -4.34
CA SER A 187 -22.21 -1.95 -5.56
C SER A 187 -21.61 -3.32 -5.18
N SER A 188 -22.09 -4.36 -5.85
CA SER A 188 -22.04 -5.79 -5.51
C SER A 188 -20.71 -6.52 -5.74
N ASP A 189 -19.60 -5.82 -5.94
CA ASP A 189 -18.27 -6.41 -6.12
C ASP A 189 -17.47 -6.33 -4.81
N THR A 190 -18.13 -6.65 -3.71
CA THR A 190 -17.58 -6.50 -2.35
C THR A 190 -16.55 -7.58 -2.04
N ILE A 191 -15.34 -7.13 -1.68
CA ILE A 191 -14.48 -7.90 -0.78
C ILE A 191 -15.24 -7.99 0.54
N ASP A 192 -15.71 -9.20 0.85
CA ASP A 192 -16.31 -9.56 2.13
C ASP A 192 -15.19 -9.79 3.14
N VAL A 193 -14.76 -8.71 3.79
CA VAL A 193 -13.70 -8.73 4.79
C VAL A 193 -14.14 -9.54 6.01
N ASP A 194 -15.43 -9.52 6.33
CA ASP A 194 -16.01 -10.27 7.45
C ASP A 194 -15.93 -11.77 7.17
N SER A 195 -16.27 -12.22 5.96
CA SER A 195 -16.06 -13.62 5.54
C SER A 195 -14.60 -14.05 5.58
N ILE A 196 -13.67 -13.16 5.23
CA ILE A 196 -12.22 -13.45 5.33
C ILE A 196 -11.80 -13.54 6.80
N GLN A 197 -12.26 -12.60 7.65
CA GLN A 197 -11.98 -12.62 9.09
C GLN A 197 -12.57 -13.86 9.76
N ASP A 198 -13.81 -14.22 9.47
CA ASP A 198 -14.51 -15.39 10.00
C ASP A 198 -13.84 -16.69 9.54
N SER A 199 -13.49 -16.80 8.25
CA SER A 199 -12.83 -18.00 7.73
C SER A 199 -11.44 -18.20 8.33
N ILE A 200 -10.74 -17.13 8.70
CA ILE A 200 -9.43 -17.24 9.37
C ILE A 200 -9.62 -17.44 10.89
N ALA A 201 -10.58 -16.80 11.54
CA ALA A 201 -10.88 -16.97 12.96
C ALA A 201 -11.36 -18.39 13.30
N ALA A 202 -12.24 -18.96 12.47
CA ALA A 202 -12.67 -20.36 12.58
C ALA A 202 -11.48 -21.33 12.48
N ARG A 203 -10.53 -21.06 11.58
CA ARG A 203 -9.31 -21.87 11.43
C ARG A 203 -8.32 -21.73 12.59
N LEU A 204 -8.32 -20.61 13.33
CA LEU A 204 -7.53 -20.47 14.55
C LEU A 204 -8.17 -21.25 15.72
N LEU A 205 -9.48 -21.20 15.86
CA LEU A 205 -10.24 -21.95 16.87
C LEU A 205 -10.12 -23.47 16.67
N GLU A 206 -10.22 -23.97 15.44
CA GLU A 206 -9.98 -25.38 15.13
C GLU A 206 -8.54 -25.82 15.47
N ARG A 207 -7.58 -24.89 15.44
CA ARG A 207 -6.15 -25.17 15.68
C ARG A 207 -5.78 -25.13 17.17
N ASP A 208 -6.39 -24.28 17.98
CA ASP A 208 -6.26 -24.31 19.45
C ASP A 208 -6.77 -25.64 20.04
N ILE A 209 -7.80 -26.23 19.42
CA ILE A 209 -8.31 -27.56 19.77
C ILE A 209 -7.27 -28.64 19.38
N SER A 210 -6.64 -28.53 18.20
CA SER A 210 -5.62 -29.50 17.74
C SER A 210 -4.29 -29.42 18.49
N ALA A 211 -3.94 -28.23 19.02
CA ALA A 211 -2.77 -28.05 19.88
C ALA A 211 -3.02 -28.62 21.27
N SER A 212 -4.24 -28.46 21.81
CA SER A 212 -4.62 -29.04 23.11
C SER A 212 -4.79 -30.56 23.07
N SER A 213 -5.20 -31.14 21.93
CA SER A 213 -5.36 -32.59 21.80
C SER A 213 -4.04 -33.36 21.65
N ARG A 214 -2.89 -32.69 21.47
CA ARG A 214 -1.55 -33.32 21.50
C ARG A 214 -0.84 -33.23 22.84
N PHE A 215 -1.44 -32.59 23.84
CA PHE A 215 -0.96 -32.60 25.23
C PHE A 215 -1.61 -33.69 26.09
N PHE A 216 -2.60 -34.41 25.53
CA PHE A 216 -3.23 -35.58 26.12
C PHE A 216 -3.00 -36.82 25.23
N GLU A 217 -1.73 -37.15 24.96
CA GLU A 217 -1.29 -38.50 24.56
C GLU A 217 0.17 -38.71 24.98
#